data_AF-K1LEC4-F1
#
_entry.id   AF-K1LEC4-F1
#
_cell.length_a   1.000
_cell.length_b   1.000
_cell.length_c   1.000
_cell.angle_alpha   90.00
_cell.angle_beta   90.00
_cell.angle_gamma   90.00
#
_symmetry.space_group_name_H-M   'P 1'
#
loop_
_entity.id
_entity.type
_entity.pdbx_description
1 polymer ?
#
loop_
_entity_poly.entity_id
_entity_poly.type
_entity_poly.pdbx_seq_one_letter_code
_entity_poly.pdbx_strand_id
1 'polypeptide(L)'
;MKTAGKAIFIEQKFKERPICLLTFSAQIMNRKRCVIYPKDIQRMTDKSERYSQDLLHKIRIYFNKQSHQFITVKEFSEFSGIPRDEIESYL
;
A
#
# COMPACT_ATOMS: atom_id res chain seq x y z
N MET A 1 -27.34 36.03 10.95
CA MET A 1 -27.49 34.57 10.74
C MET A 1 -27.77 34.32 9.26
N LYS A 2 -26.79 33.81 8.52
CA LYS A 2 -26.90 32.95 7.33
C LYS A 2 -25.49 32.80 6.76
N THR A 3 -24.89 31.68 7.13
CA THR A 3 -23.58 31.18 6.72
C THR A 3 -23.75 30.43 5.39
N ALA A 4 -22.94 30.75 4.38
CA ALA A 4 -22.56 29.89 3.25
C ALA A 4 -21.56 30.72 2.40
N GLY A 5 -20.28 30.40 2.25
CA GLY A 5 -19.71 29.06 2.14
C GLY A 5 -19.77 28.60 0.69
N LYS A 6 -18.91 29.17 -0.18
CA LYS A 6 -18.42 28.47 -1.37
C LYS A 6 -17.05 29.03 -1.75
N ALA A 7 -16.05 28.44 -1.10
CA ALA A 7 -14.67 28.63 -1.44
C ALA A 7 -14.41 28.14 -2.87
N ILE A 8 -13.93 29.07 -3.69
CA ILE A 8 -12.75 28.92 -4.53
C ILE A 8 -12.75 27.64 -5.39
N PHE A 9 -13.26 27.81 -6.60
CA PHE A 9 -13.05 26.93 -7.74
C PHE A 9 -11.55 26.96 -8.10
N ILE A 10 -10.79 25.97 -7.64
CA ILE A 10 -9.39 25.81 -8.03
C ILE A 10 -9.37 25.01 -9.34
N GLU A 11 -9.39 25.73 -10.45
CA GLU A 11 -9.05 25.18 -11.75
C GLU A 11 -7.51 25.02 -11.81
N GLN A 12 -7.00 23.88 -11.34
CA GLN A 12 -5.57 23.59 -11.45
C GLN A 12 -5.24 23.14 -12.88
N LYS A 13 -4.55 24.06 -13.56
CA LYS A 13 -3.92 23.90 -14.86
C LYS A 13 -2.97 22.70 -14.88
N PHE A 14 -3.40 21.57 -15.45
CA PHE A 14 -2.51 20.50 -15.88
C PHE A 14 -1.86 20.91 -17.22
N LYS A 15 -0.91 21.85 -17.15
CA LYS A 15 -0.14 22.26 -18.34
C LYS A 15 0.99 21.26 -18.55
N GLU A 16 0.79 20.43 -19.55
CA GLU A 16 1.70 19.53 -20.25
C GLU A 16 3.18 19.92 -20.10
N ARG A 17 3.98 19.00 -19.52
CA ARG A 17 5.45 19.13 -19.49
C ARG A 17 6.03 18.28 -20.64
N PRO A 18 6.94 18.85 -21.45
CA PRO A 18 7.47 18.19 -22.63
C PRO A 18 8.28 16.95 -22.26
N ILE A 19 8.12 15.94 -23.11
CA ILE A 19 8.80 14.66 -23.11
C ILE A 19 10.28 14.92 -23.40
N CYS A 20 11.11 15.01 -22.37
CA CYS A 20 12.55 14.81 -22.51
C CYS A 20 12.89 13.42 -21.98
N LEU A 21 12.96 12.48 -22.91
CA LEU A 21 13.53 11.14 -22.76
C LEU A 21 14.96 11.24 -22.20
N LEU A 22 15.10 10.96 -20.91
CA LEU A 22 16.30 10.36 -20.36
C LEU A 22 15.89 9.02 -19.78
N THR A 23 16.08 7.99 -20.60
CA THR A 23 16.03 6.57 -20.26
C THR A 23 17.10 6.27 -19.21
N PHE A 24 16.82 6.63 -17.96
CA PHE A 24 17.51 6.04 -16.81
C PHE A 24 16.66 4.86 -16.36
N SER A 25 16.74 3.78 -17.13
CA SER A 25 16.26 2.45 -16.73
C SER A 25 17.14 1.97 -15.58
N ALA A 26 16.95 2.56 -14.40
CA ALA A 26 17.34 1.93 -13.16
C ALA A 26 16.45 0.69 -13.04
N GLN A 27 16.93 -0.45 -13.54
CA GLN A 27 16.41 -1.75 -13.11
C GLN A 27 16.74 -1.84 -11.62
N ILE A 28 15.84 -1.28 -10.80
CA ILE A 28 15.81 -1.51 -9.36
C ILE A 28 15.73 -3.02 -9.22
N MET A 29 16.76 -3.62 -8.62
CA MET A 29 16.76 -5.03 -8.28
C MET A 29 15.55 -5.29 -7.38
N ASN A 30 14.46 -5.75 -7.97
CA ASN A 30 13.23 -6.04 -7.25
C ASN A 30 13.42 -7.36 -6.51
N ARG A 31 14.15 -7.33 -5.40
CA ARG A 31 14.30 -8.50 -4.53
C ARG A 31 12.93 -8.78 -3.92
N LYS A 32 12.24 -9.79 -4.47
CA LYS A 32 10.96 -10.28 -3.96
C LYS A 32 11.10 -10.61 -2.47
N ARG A 33 10.36 -9.89 -1.64
CA ARG A 33 10.28 -10.13 -0.19
C ARG A 33 9.18 -11.14 0.09
N CYS A 34 9.45 -12.13 0.93
CA CYS A 34 8.47 -13.15 1.34
C CYS A 34 7.64 -12.71 2.57
N VAL A 35 8.12 -11.70 3.30
CA VAL A 35 7.50 -11.15 4.51
C VAL A 35 6.79 -9.85 4.19
N ILE A 36 5.60 -9.67 4.77
CA ILE A 36 4.80 -8.45 4.63
C ILE A 36 5.03 -7.51 5.81
N TYR A 37 5.30 -6.24 5.49
CA TYR A 37 5.38 -5.16 6.48
C TYR A 37 4.14 -4.26 6.43
N PRO A 38 3.85 -3.50 7.51
CA PRO A 38 2.73 -2.56 7.52
C PRO A 38 2.76 -1.56 6.36
N LYS A 39 3.96 -1.15 5.92
CA LYS A 39 4.14 -0.22 4.80
C LYS A 39 3.70 -0.79 3.45
N ASP A 40 3.83 -2.09 3.25
CA ASP A 40 3.42 -2.74 2.00
C ASP A 40 1.88 -2.77 1.95
N ILE A 41 1.23 -3.14 3.06
CA ILE A 41 -0.24 -3.09 3.21
C ILE A 41 -0.76 -1.67 3.04
N GLN A 42 -0.06 -0.68 3.58
CA GLN A 42 -0.41 0.73 3.45
C GLN A 42 -0.48 1.14 1.97
N ARG A 43 0.52 0.77 1.16
CA ARG A 43 0.53 1.06 -0.28
C ARG A 43 -0.52 0.30 -1.06
N MET A 44 -0.84 -0.92 -0.65
CA MET A 44 -1.84 -1.74 -1.34
C MET A 44 -3.27 -1.29 -1.07
N THR A 45 -3.55 -0.79 0.13
CA THR A 45 -4.92 -0.52 0.60
C THR A 45 -5.25 0.97 0.72
N ASP A 46 -4.25 1.85 0.54
CA ASP A 46 -4.32 3.29 0.78
C ASP A 46 -4.89 3.66 2.17
N LYS A 47 -4.70 2.77 3.15
CA LYS A 47 -5.09 3.00 4.54
C LYS A 47 -3.95 3.65 5.32
N SER A 48 -4.24 4.08 6.54
CA SER A 48 -3.20 4.57 7.44
C SER A 48 -2.26 3.44 7.87
N GLU A 49 -1.03 3.79 8.24
CA GLU A 49 -0.07 2.84 8.79
C GLU A 49 -0.62 2.14 10.05
N ARG A 50 -1.34 2.89 10.91
CA ARG A 50 -1.99 2.34 12.11
C ARG A 50 -2.97 1.22 11.79
N TYR A 51 -3.84 1.42 10.80
CA TYR A 51 -4.76 0.38 10.35
C TYR A 51 -4.02 -0.87 9.85
N SER A 52 -2.90 -0.67 9.16
CA SER A 52 -2.06 -1.77 8.65
C SER A 52 -1.40 -2.58 9.77
N GLN A 53 -0.96 -1.91 10.84
CA GLN A 53 -0.44 -2.56 12.05
C GLN A 53 -1.53 -3.39 12.77
N ASP A 54 -2.72 -2.80 12.94
CA ASP A 54 -3.87 -3.49 13.55
C ASP A 54 -4.29 -4.71 12.72
N LEU A 55 -4.26 -4.60 11.40
CA LEU A 55 -4.57 -5.70 10.48
C LEU A 55 -3.57 -6.85 10.65
N LEU A 56 -2.27 -6.57 10.71
CA LEU A 56 -1.24 -7.58 10.97
C LEU A 56 -1.43 -8.24 12.34
N HIS A 57 -1.86 -7.49 13.36
CA HIS A 57 -2.16 -8.06 14.67
C HIS A 57 -3.36 -9.02 14.60
N LYS A 58 -4.44 -8.63 13.90
CA LYS A 58 -5.60 -9.51 13.68
C LYS A 58 -5.22 -10.80 12.94
N ILE A 59 -4.36 -10.70 11.92
CA ILE A 59 -3.85 -11.86 11.19
C ILE A 59 -3.04 -12.78 12.11
N ARG A 60 -2.17 -12.23 12.97
CA ARG A 60 -1.42 -13.02 13.96
C ARG A 60 -2.34 -13.78 14.89
N ILE A 61 -3.40 -13.14 15.39
CA ILE A 61 -4.40 -13.78 16.25
C ILE A 61 -5.14 -14.88 15.48
N TYR A 62 -5.57 -14.60 14.25
CA TYR A 62 -6.30 -15.55 13.41
C TYR A 62 -5.51 -16.86 13.18
N PHE A 63 -4.21 -16.74 12.91
CA PHE A 63 -3.32 -17.90 12.72
C PHE A 63 -2.64 -18.40 14.01
N ASN A 64 -3.02 -17.88 15.18
CA ASN A 64 -2.42 -18.21 16.49
C ASN A 64 -0.88 -18.14 16.50
N LYS A 65 -0.31 -17.12 15.86
CA LYS A 65 1.14 -16.93 15.75
C LYS A 65 1.74 -16.28 16.99
N GLN A 66 2.99 -16.64 17.27
CA GLN A 66 3.79 -15.98 18.30
C GLN A 66 4.25 -14.59 17.81
N SER A 67 4.50 -13.67 18.75
CA SER A 67 4.84 -12.27 18.45
C SER A 67 6.10 -12.09 17.61
N HIS A 68 7.06 -13.02 17.74
CA HIS A 68 8.31 -13.02 16.99
C HIS A 68 8.16 -13.58 15.56
N GLN A 69 7.02 -14.21 15.24
CA GLN A 69 6.82 -14.81 13.93
C GLN A 69 6.33 -13.76 12.92
N PHE A 70 6.91 -13.82 11.73
CA PHE A 70 6.51 -12.98 10.61
C PHE A 70 5.25 -13.50 9.92
N ILE A 71 4.52 -12.58 9.31
CA ILE A 71 3.40 -12.91 8.41
C ILE A 71 3.94 -12.99 6.99
N THR A 72 3.63 -14.09 6.33
CA THR A 72 4.03 -14.35 4.94
C THR A 72 2.97 -13.85 3.97
N VAL A 73 3.37 -13.67 2.70
CA VAL A 73 2.43 -13.31 1.63
C VAL A 73 1.26 -14.29 1.50
N LYS A 74 1.52 -15.58 1.71
CA LYS A 74 0.50 -16.63 1.63
C LYS A 74 -0.60 -16.43 2.66
N GLU A 75 -0.24 -16.19 3.91
CA GLU A 75 -1.20 -16.04 5.02
C GLU A 75 -2.01 -14.76 4.90
N PHE A 76 -1.36 -13.68 4.42
CA PHE A 76 -2.06 -12.45 4.15
C PHE A 76 -3.05 -12.61 2.99
N SER A 77 -2.66 -13.32 1.92
CA SER A 77 -3.56 -13.65 0.80
C SER A 77 -4.78 -14.44 1.27
N GLU A 78 -4.56 -15.45 2.11
CA GLU A 78 -5.62 -16.29 2.67
C GLU A 78 -6.57 -15.48 3.58
N PHE A 79 -6.05 -14.56 4.39
CA PHE A 79 -6.86 -13.73 5.27
C PHE A 79 -7.61 -12.61 4.54
N SER A 80 -6.96 -11.96 3.57
CA SER A 80 -7.53 -10.80 2.85
C SER A 80 -8.37 -11.18 1.64
N GLY A 81 -8.24 -12.40 1.13
CA GLY A 81 -8.86 -12.85 -0.11
C GLY A 81 -8.23 -12.27 -1.39
N ILE A 82 -7.13 -11.54 -1.27
CA ILE A 82 -6.40 -10.95 -2.40
C ILE A 82 -5.48 -12.01 -2.99
N PRO A 83 -5.47 -12.25 -4.31
CA PRO A 83 -4.59 -13.22 -4.93
C PRO A 83 -3.12 -12.85 -4.74
N ARG A 84 -2.28 -13.87 -4.52
CA ARG A 84 -0.85 -13.69 -4.24
C ARG A 84 -0.12 -12.89 -5.33
N ASP A 85 -0.50 -13.07 -6.59
CA ASP A 85 0.14 -12.41 -7.72
C ASP A 85 -0.01 -10.88 -7.67
N GLU A 86 -1.19 -10.40 -7.24
CA GLU A 86 -1.41 -8.98 -7.03
C GLU A 86 -0.56 -8.47 -5.88
N ILE A 87 -0.44 -9.21 -4.78
CA ILE A 87 0.36 -8.80 -3.62
C ILE A 87 1.85 -8.74 -3.98
N GLU A 88 2.36 -9.72 -4.73
CA GLU A 88 3.75 -9.75 -5.19
C GLU A 88 4.09 -8.59 -6.15
N SER A 89 3.11 -7.96 -6.79
CA SER A 89 3.35 -6.79 -7.65
C SER A 89 3.71 -5.52 -6.87
N TYR A 90 3.33 -5.44 -5.58
CA TYR A 90 3.57 -4.29 -4.71
C TYR A 90 4.81 -4.42 -3.79
N LEU A 91 5.40 -5.62 -3.70
CA LEU A 91 6.50 -5.98 -2.80
C LEU A 91 7.89 -5.77 -3.41
#